data_AF-A0A4V6DUU3-F1
#
_entry.id   AF-A0A4V6DUU3-F1
#
_cell.length_a   1.000
_cell.length_b   1.000
_cell.length_c   1.000
_cell.angle_alpha   90.00
_cell.angle_beta   90.00
_cell.angle_gamma   90.00
#
_symmetry.space_group_name_H-M   'P 1'
#
loop_
_entity.id
_entity.type
_entity.pdbx_description
1 polymer ?
#
loop_
_entity_poly.entity_id
_entity_poly.type
_entity_poly.pdbx_seq_one_letter_code
_entity_poly.pdbx_strand_id
1 'polypeptide(L)'
;MSATNSTNSTSLAKPGPPIHPQSQSPLFHLPPELRQQIYIHLLSAPTPSTPLHPSLLATCRRLHHESSPLLYSLTFEAHPTLLTSLPYYHMRSRPVSPSLTPRIRKWHITVRLDVDARFTHEQVREAFTGCEELTVEVMQAMYGSCDFGVLGGFEGVRDVRRARVVGSLGDGRYGVWLEKRMMLGVGEEGEAWREEEEERVVRELGEGDRGKRFDRSWRLGPVVGGRDVWQWNR
;
A
#
# COMPACT_ATOMS: atom_id res chain seq x y z
N MET A 1 26.17 -55.17 -28.51
CA MET A 1 25.09 -54.42 -27.85
C MET A 1 25.69 -53.15 -27.32
N SER A 2 25.41 -52.04 -28.02
CA SER A 2 25.97 -50.72 -27.81
C SER A 2 25.28 -50.01 -26.64
N ALA A 3 26.05 -49.34 -25.78
CA ALA A 3 25.53 -48.30 -24.88
C ALA A 3 26.42 -47.07 -25.01
N THR A 4 25.82 -45.98 -25.44
CA THR A 4 26.42 -44.71 -25.81
C THR A 4 26.58 -43.80 -24.58
N ASN A 5 27.79 -43.30 -24.36
CA ASN A 5 28.08 -42.23 -23.40
C ASN A 5 27.50 -40.91 -23.92
N SER A 6 26.48 -40.38 -23.24
CA SER A 6 26.03 -38.99 -23.45
C SER A 6 26.88 -38.04 -22.61
N THR A 7 27.74 -37.30 -23.30
CA THR A 7 28.48 -36.16 -22.75
C THR A 7 27.54 -34.96 -22.59
N ASN A 8 27.20 -34.64 -21.33
CA ASN A 8 26.56 -33.38 -20.99
C ASN A 8 27.54 -32.23 -21.21
N SER A 9 27.35 -31.48 -22.30
CA SER A 9 28.02 -30.21 -22.56
C SER A 9 27.45 -29.13 -21.63
N THR A 10 28.10 -28.94 -20.48
CA THR A 10 27.86 -27.78 -19.62
C THR A 10 28.29 -26.52 -20.38
N SER A 11 27.33 -25.78 -20.92
CA SER A 11 27.58 -24.49 -21.56
C SER A 11 28.05 -23.50 -20.49
N LEU A 12 29.36 -23.23 -20.45
CA LEU A 12 29.95 -22.18 -19.65
C LEU A 12 29.26 -20.85 -20.00
N ALA A 13 28.50 -20.29 -19.06
CA ALA A 13 27.89 -18.97 -19.22
C ALA A 13 29.02 -17.96 -19.48
N LYS A 14 28.97 -17.31 -20.65
CA LYS A 14 29.95 -16.31 -21.06
C LYS A 14 30.00 -15.21 -19.99
N PRO A 15 31.15 -14.91 -19.35
CA PRO A 15 31.22 -13.81 -18.41
C PRO A 15 30.84 -12.53 -19.16
N GLY A 16 29.89 -11.78 -18.58
CA GLY A 16 29.46 -10.49 -19.13
C GLY A 16 30.67 -9.55 -19.30
N PRO A 17 30.55 -8.52 -20.16
CA PRO A 17 31.64 -7.60 -20.43
C PRO A 17 32.24 -7.05 -19.12
N PRO A 18 33.56 -6.87 -19.05
CA PRO A 18 34.23 -6.37 -17.85
C PRO A 18 33.65 -5.00 -17.50
N ILE A 19 33.16 -4.87 -16.27
CA ILE A 19 32.61 -3.62 -15.76
C ILE A 19 33.76 -2.64 -15.62
N HIS A 20 33.80 -1.64 -16.51
CA HIS A 20 34.83 -0.61 -16.47
C HIS A 20 34.76 0.14 -15.13
N PRO A 21 35.86 0.20 -14.36
CA PRO A 21 35.92 1.07 -13.21
C PRO A 21 35.82 2.50 -13.73
N GLN A 22 34.68 3.15 -13.49
CA GLN A 22 34.42 4.54 -13.88
C GLN A 22 35.24 5.54 -13.03
N SER A 23 36.49 5.24 -12.71
CA SER A 23 37.36 6.07 -11.86
C SER A 23 37.59 7.48 -12.41
N GLN A 24 37.37 7.69 -13.70
CA GLN A 24 37.50 8.99 -14.38
C GLN A 24 36.19 9.79 -14.48
N SER A 25 35.07 9.28 -13.92
CA SER A 25 33.81 10.01 -13.98
C SER A 25 33.87 11.30 -13.14
N PRO A 26 33.52 12.48 -13.71
CA PRO A 26 33.45 13.73 -12.96
C PRO A 26 32.57 13.64 -11.71
N LEU A 27 31.52 12.81 -11.76
CA LEU A 27 30.63 12.57 -10.62
C LEU A 27 31.38 12.03 -9.41
N PHE A 28 32.39 11.17 -9.62
CA PHE A 28 33.16 10.56 -8.53
C PHE A 28 34.34 11.39 -8.04
N HIS A 29 34.65 12.50 -8.72
CA HIS A 29 35.53 13.54 -8.17
C HIS A 29 34.83 14.41 -7.13
N LEU A 30 33.50 14.42 -7.11
CA LEU A 30 32.74 15.12 -6.08
C LEU A 30 32.86 14.39 -4.72
N PRO A 31 32.91 15.15 -3.62
CA PRO A 31 32.77 14.61 -2.28
C PRO A 31 31.50 13.76 -2.13
N PRO A 32 31.52 12.71 -1.29
CA PRO A 32 30.35 11.84 -1.07
C PRO A 32 29.06 12.59 -0.71
N GLU A 33 29.17 13.72 -0.01
CA GLU A 33 28.05 14.52 0.45
C GLU A 33 27.29 15.15 -0.73
N LEU A 34 28.03 15.71 -1.70
CA LEU A 34 27.44 16.27 -2.91
C LEU A 34 26.83 15.18 -3.80
N ARG A 35 27.47 14.01 -3.86
CA ARG A 35 26.90 12.86 -4.57
C ARG A 35 25.59 12.41 -3.93
N GLN A 36 25.53 12.33 -2.60
CA GLN A 36 24.32 11.96 -1.88
C GLN A 36 23.19 12.95 -2.14
N GLN A 37 23.46 14.26 -2.16
CA GLN A 37 22.46 15.28 -2.53
C GLN A 37 21.90 15.05 -3.93
N ILE A 38 22.76 14.73 -4.91
CA ILE A 38 22.32 14.38 -6.27
C ILE A 38 21.41 13.15 -6.24
N TYR A 39 21.77 12.11 -5.49
CA TYR A 39 20.94 10.90 -5.37
C TYR A 39 19.60 11.19 -4.71
N ILE A 40 19.57 12.00 -3.65
CA ILE A 40 18.34 12.42 -2.99
C ILE A 40 17.43 13.16 -3.99
N HIS A 41 17.96 14.09 -4.79
CA HIS A 41 17.14 14.79 -5.79
C HIS A 41 16.56 13.87 -6.88
N LEU A 42 17.24 12.77 -7.21
CA LEU A 42 16.79 11.84 -8.26
C LEU A 42 15.91 10.70 -7.73
N LEU A 43 16.02 10.38 -6.44
CA LEU A 43 15.41 9.20 -5.83
C LEU A 43 14.44 9.52 -4.68
N SER A 44 14.52 10.68 -4.04
CA SER A 44 13.68 11.05 -2.90
C SER A 44 12.50 11.90 -3.37
N ALA A 45 11.29 11.35 -3.21
CA ALA A 45 10.00 12.01 -3.46
C ALA A 45 9.74 12.41 -4.93
N PRO A 46 9.06 11.54 -5.71
CA PRO A 46 8.42 11.96 -6.94
C PRO A 46 7.28 12.93 -6.60
N THR A 47 7.58 14.22 -6.58
CA THR A 47 6.55 15.22 -6.82
C THR A 47 6.09 15.06 -8.28
N PRO A 48 4.87 15.50 -8.66
CA PRO A 48 4.47 15.47 -10.07
C PRO A 48 5.49 16.17 -11.01
N SER A 49 6.30 17.07 -10.46
CA SER A 49 7.39 17.77 -11.16
C SER A 49 8.72 16.99 -11.27
N THR A 50 8.98 15.98 -10.42
CA THR A 50 10.27 15.28 -10.38
C THR A 50 10.10 13.79 -10.66
N PRO A 51 10.37 13.33 -11.90
CA PRO A 51 10.26 11.91 -12.21
C PRO A 51 11.32 11.11 -11.43
N LEU A 52 10.92 9.94 -10.94
CA LEU A 52 11.84 9.02 -10.27
C LEU A 52 12.80 8.37 -11.28
N HIS A 53 14.09 8.33 -10.97
CA HIS A 53 15.14 7.80 -11.84
C HIS A 53 15.88 6.57 -11.27
N PRO A 54 15.19 5.41 -11.13
CA PRO A 54 15.83 4.19 -10.61
C PRO A 54 16.88 3.59 -11.57
N SER A 55 16.88 4.00 -12.84
CA SER A 55 17.89 3.59 -13.83
C SER A 55 19.32 3.96 -13.42
N LEU A 56 19.49 4.93 -12.52
CA LEU A 56 20.78 5.30 -11.94
C LEU A 56 21.48 4.10 -11.30
N LEU A 57 20.73 3.20 -10.64
CA LEU A 57 21.27 2.00 -9.98
C LEU A 57 21.85 0.98 -10.96
N ALA A 58 21.49 1.06 -12.25
CA ALA A 58 21.94 0.13 -13.29
C ALA A 58 23.21 0.60 -14.00
N THR A 59 23.68 1.82 -13.74
CA THR A 59 24.81 2.41 -14.48
C THR A 59 26.16 1.83 -14.04
N CYS A 60 26.43 1.76 -12.73
CA CYS A 60 27.64 1.14 -12.20
C CYS A 60 27.49 0.63 -10.76
N ARG A 61 28.41 -0.23 -10.34
CA ARG A 61 28.41 -0.86 -8.99
C ARG A 61 28.52 0.16 -7.86
N ARG A 62 29.28 1.25 -8.07
CA ARG A 62 29.45 2.29 -7.05
C ARG A 62 28.16 3.06 -6.82
N LEU A 63 27.51 3.50 -7.92
CA LEU A 63 26.21 4.17 -7.84
C LEU A 63 25.17 3.26 -7.22
N HIS A 64 25.12 1.99 -7.66
CA HIS A 64 24.24 1.00 -7.07
C HIS A 64 24.41 0.90 -5.55
N HIS A 65 25.64 0.80 -5.04
CA HIS A 65 25.89 0.68 -3.61
C HIS A 65 25.53 1.95 -2.82
N GLU A 66 25.90 3.12 -3.34
CA GLU A 66 25.64 4.40 -2.66
C GLU A 66 24.16 4.79 -2.67
N SER A 67 23.42 4.47 -3.74
CA SER A 67 22.05 4.95 -3.96
C SER A 67 20.95 3.93 -3.65
N SER A 68 21.25 2.63 -3.62
CA SER A 68 20.28 1.57 -3.32
C SER A 68 19.58 1.77 -1.96
N PRO A 69 20.28 2.10 -0.85
CA PRO A 69 19.62 2.37 0.43
C PRO A 69 18.60 3.51 0.36
N LEU A 70 18.89 4.55 -0.43
CA LEU A 70 17.99 5.69 -0.60
C LEU A 70 16.71 5.28 -1.33
N LEU A 71 16.82 4.49 -2.41
CA LEU A 71 15.66 4.03 -3.17
C LEU A 71 14.74 3.12 -2.33
N TYR A 72 15.31 2.17 -1.58
CA TYR A 72 14.51 1.23 -0.78
C TYR A 72 14.07 1.81 0.58
N SER A 73 14.51 3.02 0.92
CA SER A 73 13.97 3.76 2.06
C SER A 73 12.59 4.37 1.81
N LEU A 74 12.17 4.43 0.54
CA LEU A 74 10.86 4.92 0.08
C LEU A 74 9.75 3.92 0.37
N THR A 75 8.52 4.43 0.35
CA THR A 75 7.30 3.63 0.41
C THR A 75 6.88 3.22 -1.01
N PHE A 76 6.65 1.92 -1.21
CA PHE A 76 6.21 1.35 -2.48
C PHE A 76 4.72 1.10 -2.48
N GLU A 77 4.08 1.33 -3.61
CA GLU A 77 2.66 1.03 -3.80
C GLU A 77 2.47 -0.44 -4.17
N ALA A 78 1.66 -1.14 -3.38
CA ALA A 78 1.19 -2.48 -3.69
C ALA A 78 0.00 -2.42 -4.66
N HIS A 79 -0.11 -3.43 -5.53
CA HIS A 79 -1.26 -3.54 -6.41
C HIS A 79 -2.49 -3.99 -5.61
N PRO A 80 -3.68 -3.39 -5.78
CA PRO A 80 -4.86 -3.70 -4.98
C PRO A 80 -5.34 -5.16 -5.11
N THR A 81 -4.98 -5.85 -6.20
CA THR A 81 -5.35 -7.26 -6.42
C THR A 81 -4.16 -8.22 -6.31
N LEU A 82 -2.96 -7.76 -6.66
CA LEU A 82 -1.76 -8.62 -6.75
C LEU A 82 -0.80 -8.37 -5.58
N LEU A 83 -1.17 -7.48 -4.66
CA LEU A 83 -0.44 -7.14 -3.45
C LEU A 83 1.03 -6.80 -3.77
N THR A 84 1.97 -7.56 -3.21
CA THR A 84 3.41 -7.37 -3.36
C THR A 84 4.01 -8.06 -4.59
N SER A 85 3.23 -8.81 -5.36
CA SER A 85 3.69 -9.46 -6.60
C SER A 85 3.96 -8.45 -7.73
N LEU A 86 3.36 -7.26 -7.66
CA LEU A 86 3.57 -6.20 -8.65
C LEU A 86 3.73 -4.84 -7.94
N PRO A 87 4.92 -4.54 -7.40
CA PRO A 87 5.18 -3.28 -6.70
C PRO A 87 5.27 -2.09 -7.66
N TYR A 88 4.95 -0.90 -7.19
CA TYR A 88 5.13 0.37 -7.90
C TYR A 88 5.90 1.36 -7.02
N TYR A 89 6.63 2.30 -7.63
CA TYR A 89 7.42 3.27 -6.88
C TYR A 89 6.59 4.41 -6.27
N HIS A 90 5.73 5.02 -7.08
CA HIS A 90 4.78 6.07 -6.71
C HIS A 90 3.89 6.27 -7.94
N MET A 91 2.59 6.08 -7.79
CA MET A 91 1.64 5.91 -8.89
C MET A 91 1.86 4.65 -9.74
N ARG A 92 0.75 4.06 -10.18
CA ARG A 92 0.66 2.81 -10.97
C ARG A 92 1.24 2.89 -12.40
N SER A 93 2.14 3.83 -12.66
CA SER A 93 2.71 4.09 -13.99
C SER A 93 3.95 3.25 -14.32
N ARG A 94 4.71 2.81 -13.31
CA ARG A 94 5.97 2.08 -13.48
C ARG A 94 6.10 0.91 -12.51
N PRO A 95 5.77 -0.32 -12.94
CA PRO A 95 5.96 -1.50 -12.10
C PRO A 95 7.44 -1.79 -11.87
N VAL A 96 7.75 -2.28 -10.69
CA VAL A 96 9.07 -2.75 -10.26
C VAL A 96 9.15 -4.25 -10.53
N SER A 97 10.35 -4.76 -10.82
CA SER A 97 10.53 -6.21 -10.98
C SER A 97 10.21 -6.93 -9.66
N PRO A 98 9.43 -8.03 -9.68
CA PRO A 98 9.11 -8.83 -8.49
C PRO A 98 10.36 -9.39 -7.79
N SER A 99 11.48 -9.54 -8.51
CA SER A 99 12.76 -9.97 -7.93
C SER A 99 13.29 -9.02 -6.84
N LEU A 100 12.81 -7.77 -6.80
CA LEU A 100 13.21 -6.74 -5.86
C LEU A 100 12.29 -6.67 -4.63
N THR A 101 11.16 -7.39 -4.63
CA THR A 101 10.19 -7.43 -3.53
C THR A 101 10.83 -7.71 -2.16
N PRO A 102 11.81 -8.63 -2.00
CA PRO A 102 12.45 -8.87 -0.70
C PRO A 102 13.23 -7.68 -0.13
N ARG A 103 13.57 -6.69 -0.95
CA ARG A 103 14.29 -5.47 -0.54
C ARG A 103 13.34 -4.36 -0.11
N ILE A 104 12.07 -4.44 -0.49
CA ILE A 104 11.05 -3.45 -0.17
C ILE A 104 10.54 -3.72 1.24
N ARG A 105 10.63 -2.71 2.11
CA ARG A 105 10.24 -2.80 3.53
C ARG A 105 9.01 -1.98 3.88
N LYS A 106 8.71 -0.94 3.09
CA LYS A 106 7.63 0.00 3.33
C LYS A 106 6.62 -0.09 2.20
N TRP A 107 5.36 -0.32 2.56
CA TRP A 107 4.26 -0.58 1.64
C TRP A 107 3.11 0.39 1.85
N HIS A 108 2.49 0.76 0.74
CA HIS A 108 1.25 1.51 0.67
C HIS A 108 0.27 0.73 -0.21
N ILE A 109 -0.93 0.44 0.28
CA ILE A 109 -1.97 -0.22 -0.50
C ILE A 109 -3.26 0.58 -0.42
N THR A 110 -3.88 0.82 -1.57
CA THR A 110 -5.20 1.44 -1.64
C THR A 110 -6.25 0.36 -1.80
N VAL A 111 -7.17 0.28 -0.84
CA VAL A 111 -8.25 -0.69 -0.76
C VAL A 111 -9.58 0.03 -1.00
N ARG A 112 -10.36 -0.48 -1.94
CA ARG A 112 -11.70 0.00 -2.24
C ARG A 112 -12.72 -0.86 -1.50
N LEU A 113 -13.56 -0.25 -0.67
CA LEU A 113 -14.64 -0.95 0.03
C LEU A 113 -15.83 -1.27 -0.88
N ASP A 114 -15.96 -0.57 -2.00
CA ASP A 114 -17.05 -0.75 -2.96
C ASP A 114 -16.81 -1.92 -3.93
N VAL A 115 -15.66 -2.59 -3.84
CA VAL A 115 -15.26 -3.66 -4.75
C VAL A 115 -14.83 -4.88 -3.94
N ASP A 116 -15.32 -6.05 -4.34
CA ASP A 116 -14.93 -7.31 -3.70
C ASP A 116 -13.41 -7.51 -3.72
N ALA A 117 -12.88 -7.98 -2.58
CA ALA A 117 -11.49 -8.35 -2.45
C ALA A 117 -11.16 -9.46 -3.46
N ARG A 118 -10.20 -9.22 -4.34
CA ARG A 118 -9.71 -10.23 -5.30
C ARG A 118 -8.49 -11.00 -4.77
N PHE A 119 -8.27 -10.94 -3.47
CA PHE A 119 -7.18 -11.59 -2.76
C PHE A 119 -7.75 -12.37 -1.56
N THR A 120 -7.04 -13.41 -1.15
CA THR A 120 -7.39 -14.20 0.05
C THR A 120 -6.67 -13.66 1.29
N HIS A 121 -7.20 -13.97 2.47
CA HIS A 121 -6.54 -13.63 3.75
C HIS A 121 -5.11 -14.18 3.83
N GLU A 122 -4.89 -15.38 3.28
CA GLU A 122 -3.58 -16.03 3.25
C GLU A 122 -2.58 -15.26 2.39
N GLN A 123 -3.01 -14.79 1.21
CA GLN A 123 -2.18 -13.97 0.32
C GLN A 123 -1.80 -12.64 0.98
N VAL A 124 -2.74 -11.99 1.66
CA VAL A 124 -2.48 -10.72 2.37
C VAL A 124 -1.50 -10.93 3.51
N ARG A 125 -1.70 -12.00 4.28
CA ARG A 125 -0.78 -12.38 5.36
C ARG A 125 0.63 -12.64 4.82
N GLU A 126 0.78 -13.47 3.80
CA GLU A 126 2.09 -13.77 3.20
C GLU A 126 2.76 -12.51 2.63
N ALA A 127 1.97 -11.63 2.02
CA ALA A 127 2.48 -10.44 1.36
C ALA A 127 3.05 -9.39 2.34
N PHE A 128 2.42 -9.20 3.51
CA PHE A 128 2.72 -8.06 4.38
C PHE A 128 3.23 -8.42 5.79
N THR A 129 3.23 -9.69 6.18
CA THR A 129 3.77 -10.08 7.49
C THR A 129 5.27 -9.77 7.57
N GLY A 130 5.71 -9.16 8.68
CA GLY A 130 7.12 -8.81 8.90
C GLY A 130 7.61 -7.59 8.12
N CYS A 131 6.71 -6.77 7.56
CA CYS A 131 7.12 -5.52 6.90
C CYS A 131 7.42 -4.40 7.91
N GLU A 132 8.23 -3.43 7.51
CA GLU A 132 8.61 -2.33 8.41
C GLU A 132 7.49 -1.29 8.54
N GLU A 133 6.88 -0.92 7.42
CA GLU A 133 5.78 0.05 7.41
C GLU A 133 4.71 -0.42 6.44
N LEU A 134 3.46 -0.45 6.90
CA LEU A 134 2.29 -0.75 6.07
C LEU A 134 1.26 0.36 6.23
N THR A 135 0.96 1.06 5.15
CA THR A 135 -0.15 2.00 5.09
C THR A 135 -1.27 1.40 4.23
N VAL A 136 -2.44 1.22 4.83
CA VAL A 136 -3.67 0.79 4.17
C VAL A 136 -4.55 2.03 4.01
N GLU A 137 -4.64 2.54 2.78
CA GLU A 137 -5.52 3.64 2.43
C GLU A 137 -6.87 3.10 1.99
N VAL A 138 -7.93 3.47 2.68
CA VAL A 138 -9.28 2.98 2.45
C VAL A 138 -10.09 4.03 1.68
N MET A 139 -10.68 3.61 0.56
CA MET A 139 -11.52 4.43 -0.30
C MET A 139 -12.92 3.84 -0.40
N GLN A 140 -13.93 4.71 -0.42
CA GLN A 140 -15.32 4.35 -0.72
C GLN A 140 -15.88 5.33 -1.76
N ALA A 141 -16.74 4.85 -2.65
CA ALA A 141 -17.39 5.68 -3.66
C ALA A 141 -18.54 6.52 -3.07
N MET A 142 -19.25 5.99 -2.08
CA MET A 142 -20.31 6.69 -1.34
C MET A 142 -20.12 6.45 0.16
N TYR A 143 -20.29 7.51 0.96
CA TYR A 143 -20.09 7.44 2.42
C TYR A 143 -21.15 6.57 3.08
N GLY A 144 -20.73 5.59 3.88
CA GLY A 144 -21.62 4.78 4.73
C GLY A 144 -22.42 3.72 3.98
N SER A 145 -22.08 3.43 2.72
CA SER A 145 -22.77 2.42 1.91
C SER A 145 -22.07 1.06 1.83
N CYS A 146 -20.85 0.95 2.35
CA CYS A 146 -19.99 -0.21 2.20
C CYS A 146 -19.58 -0.75 3.57
N ASP A 147 -19.43 -2.06 3.66
CA ASP A 147 -18.96 -2.77 4.84
C ASP A 147 -17.42 -2.83 4.89
N PHE A 148 -16.88 -3.17 6.07
CA PHE A 148 -15.45 -3.34 6.27
C PHE A 148 -14.95 -4.76 5.96
N GLY A 149 -15.78 -5.60 5.31
CA GLY A 149 -15.47 -7.00 5.04
C GLY A 149 -14.15 -7.21 4.28
N VAL A 150 -13.85 -6.32 3.32
CA VAL A 150 -12.59 -6.34 2.55
C VAL A 150 -11.35 -6.14 3.45
N LEU A 151 -11.48 -5.33 4.50
CA LEU A 151 -10.38 -5.09 5.46
C LEU A 151 -10.14 -6.29 6.38
N GLY A 152 -11.12 -7.18 6.52
CA GLY A 152 -10.96 -8.48 7.20
C GLY A 152 -9.78 -9.29 6.64
N GLY A 153 -9.45 -9.10 5.35
CA GLY A 153 -8.26 -9.68 4.71
C GLY A 153 -6.95 -9.39 5.44
N PHE A 154 -6.84 -8.21 6.06
CA PHE A 154 -5.64 -7.72 6.74
C PHE A 154 -5.55 -8.15 8.21
N GLU A 155 -6.64 -8.68 8.79
CA GLU A 155 -6.66 -9.08 10.20
C GLU A 155 -5.70 -10.20 10.57
N GLY A 156 -5.19 -10.93 9.57
CA GLY A 156 -4.19 -12.00 9.71
C GLY A 156 -2.74 -11.52 9.57
N VAL A 157 -2.49 -10.27 9.17
CA VAL A 157 -1.14 -9.71 9.04
C VAL A 157 -0.55 -9.47 10.43
N ARG A 158 0.71 -9.84 10.63
CA ARG A 158 1.42 -9.71 11.92
C ARG A 158 2.83 -9.15 11.73
N ASP A 159 3.47 -8.80 12.84
CA ASP A 159 4.87 -8.37 12.92
C ASP A 159 5.18 -7.14 12.05
N VAL A 160 4.19 -6.26 11.88
CA VAL A 160 4.40 -4.99 11.17
C VAL A 160 4.96 -3.99 12.16
N ARG A 161 6.17 -3.46 11.91
CA ARG A 161 6.79 -2.51 12.86
C ARG A 161 5.98 -1.21 12.98
N ARG A 162 5.36 -0.75 11.90
CA ARG A 162 4.48 0.41 11.88
C ARG A 162 3.31 0.24 10.89
N ALA A 163 2.13 -0.06 11.40
CA ALA A 163 0.89 -0.07 10.62
C ALA A 163 0.18 1.28 10.69
N ARG A 164 -0.47 1.68 9.58
CA ARG A 164 -1.39 2.81 9.48
C ARG A 164 -2.59 2.43 8.62
N VAL A 165 -3.79 2.73 9.08
CA VAL A 165 -5.03 2.52 8.33
C VAL A 165 -5.72 3.87 8.26
N VAL A 166 -5.80 4.44 7.06
CA VAL A 166 -6.24 5.82 6.82
C VAL A 166 -7.34 5.87 5.76
N GLY A 167 -8.01 7.02 5.65
CA GLY A 167 -9.02 7.28 4.62
C GLY A 167 -10.45 7.16 5.14
N SER A 168 -11.30 6.55 4.35
CA SER A 168 -12.76 6.51 4.53
C SER A 168 -13.21 5.46 5.56
N LEU A 169 -12.87 5.65 6.83
CA LEU A 169 -13.10 4.68 7.91
C LEU A 169 -14.22 5.07 8.88
N GLY A 170 -15.06 6.04 8.54
CA GLY A 170 -16.13 6.52 9.42
C GLY A 170 -15.58 7.08 10.74
N ASP A 171 -15.88 6.39 11.84
CA ASP A 171 -15.44 6.69 13.20
C ASP A 171 -13.96 6.34 13.48
N GLY A 172 -13.33 5.55 12.61
CA GLY A 172 -11.92 5.20 12.65
C GLY A 172 -11.54 4.15 13.71
N ARG A 173 -12.48 3.66 14.53
CA ARG A 173 -12.18 2.70 15.61
C ARG A 173 -11.67 1.36 15.06
N TYR A 174 -12.32 0.86 14.01
CA TYR A 174 -11.88 -0.37 13.34
C TYR A 174 -10.47 -0.24 12.77
N GLY A 175 -10.15 0.92 12.18
CA GLY A 175 -8.80 1.24 11.69
C GLY A 175 -7.76 1.18 12.80
N VAL A 176 -8.00 1.87 13.92
CA VAL A 176 -7.07 1.89 15.07
C VAL A 176 -6.90 0.50 15.69
N TRP A 177 -7.97 -0.30 15.78
CA TRP A 177 -7.86 -1.68 16.22
C TRP A 177 -7.03 -2.53 15.25
N LEU A 178 -7.28 -2.41 13.94
CA LEU A 178 -6.57 -3.16 12.91
C LEU A 178 -5.09 -2.80 12.88
N GLU A 179 -4.73 -1.52 13.03
CA GLU A 179 -3.34 -1.05 13.19
C GLU A 179 -2.64 -1.79 14.33
N LYS A 180 -3.24 -1.80 15.52
CA LYS A 180 -2.68 -2.48 16.70
C LYS A 180 -2.53 -3.97 16.45
N ARG A 181 -3.54 -4.60 15.83
CA ARG A 181 -3.54 -6.03 15.52
C ARG A 181 -2.45 -6.43 14.54
N MET A 182 -2.14 -5.59 13.55
CA MET A 182 -1.05 -5.83 12.60
C MET A 182 0.34 -5.71 13.22
N MET A 183 0.48 -4.89 14.28
CA MET A 183 1.74 -4.71 15.00
C MET A 183 2.04 -5.79 16.05
N LEU A 184 1.10 -6.71 16.31
CA LEU A 184 1.32 -7.84 17.22
C LEU A 184 2.32 -8.84 16.65
N GLY A 185 3.02 -9.56 17.52
CA GLY A 185 3.97 -10.60 17.13
C GLY A 185 3.32 -11.78 16.41
N VAL A 186 4.13 -12.53 15.66
CA VAL A 186 3.66 -13.77 15.00
C VAL A 186 3.25 -14.79 16.08
N GLY A 187 1.98 -15.20 16.07
CA GLY A 187 1.42 -16.16 17.04
C GLY A 187 0.74 -15.51 18.26
N GLU A 188 0.79 -14.19 18.39
CA GLU A 188 0.00 -13.47 19.39
C GLU A 188 -1.43 -13.30 18.89
N GLU A 189 -2.37 -13.92 19.61
CA GLU A 189 -3.79 -13.71 19.40
C GLU A 189 -4.23 -12.47 20.20
N GLY A 190 -4.39 -11.36 19.48
CA GLY A 190 -4.97 -10.14 20.05
C GLY A 190 -6.49 -10.23 20.23
N GLU A 191 -7.04 -9.25 20.94
CA GLU A 191 -8.49 -9.12 21.12
C GLU A 191 -9.23 -9.09 19.77
N ALA A 192 -10.28 -9.90 19.65
CA ALA A 192 -11.18 -9.88 18.51
C ALA A 192 -11.92 -8.54 18.44
N TRP A 193 -12.19 -8.08 17.22
CA TRP A 193 -13.02 -6.90 17.02
C TRP A 193 -14.42 -7.17 17.58
N ARG A 194 -14.87 -6.30 18.49
CA ARG A 194 -16.24 -6.27 18.99
C ARG A 194 -16.88 -5.00 18.45
N GLU A 195 -17.75 -5.17 17.46
CA GLU A 195 -18.68 -4.13 17.02
C GLU A 195 -19.66 -3.90 18.19
N GLU A 196 -19.75 -2.66 18.70
CA GLU A 196 -20.72 -2.33 19.75
C GLU A 196 -22.15 -2.50 19.19
N GLU A 197 -23.07 -3.08 19.97
CA GLU A 197 -24.42 -3.43 19.51
C GLU A 197 -25.21 -2.24 18.93
N GLU A 198 -24.93 -1.02 19.37
CA GLU A 198 -25.55 0.21 18.85
C GLU A 198 -25.21 0.48 17.37
N GLU A 199 -23.99 0.15 16.92
CA GLU A 199 -23.59 0.29 15.52
C GLU A 199 -24.18 -0.80 14.64
N ARG A 200 -24.30 -2.03 15.17
CA ARG A 200 -25.03 -3.12 14.51
C ARG A 200 -26.51 -2.75 14.31
N VAL A 201 -27.14 -2.14 15.30
CA VAL A 201 -28.54 -1.70 15.21
C VAL A 201 -28.73 -0.58 14.17
N VAL A 202 -27.81 0.38 14.08
CA VAL A 202 -27.85 1.42 13.02
C VAL A 202 -27.61 0.81 11.63
N ARG A 203 -26.73 -0.20 11.51
CA ARG A 203 -26.48 -0.95 10.27
C ARG A 203 -27.71 -1.74 9.82
N GLU A 204 -28.34 -2.46 10.74
CA GLU A 204 -29.57 -3.23 10.48
C GLU A 204 -30.77 -2.31 10.18
N LEU A 205 -30.86 -1.14 10.81
CA LEU A 205 -31.86 -0.11 10.49
C LEU A 205 -31.63 0.56 9.12
N GLY A 206 -30.37 0.69 8.68
CA GLY A 206 -30.01 1.22 7.36
C GLY A 206 -30.15 0.22 6.20
N GLU A 207 -30.08 -1.08 6.49
CA GLU A 207 -30.40 -2.18 5.57
C GLU A 207 -31.92 -2.43 5.45
N GLY A 208 -32.69 -1.92 6.40
CA GLY A 208 -34.15 -1.95 6.40
C GLY A 208 -34.77 -1.01 5.34
N ASP A 209 -35.22 -1.61 4.24
CA ASP A 209 -36.26 -1.07 3.37
C ASP A 209 -35.90 0.27 2.66
N ARG A 210 -34.97 0.21 1.70
CA ARG A 210 -34.71 1.28 0.69
C ARG A 210 -35.90 1.51 -0.27
N GLY A 211 -37.12 1.55 0.25
CA GLY A 211 -38.35 1.59 -0.53
C GLY A 211 -39.57 2.19 0.17
N LYS A 212 -39.49 2.58 1.45
CA LYS A 212 -40.58 3.31 2.10
C LYS A 212 -40.18 4.75 2.36
N ARG A 213 -40.85 5.62 1.60
CA ARG A 213 -40.98 7.08 1.76
C ARG A 213 -40.31 7.61 3.01
N PHE A 214 -39.32 8.48 2.78
CA PHE A 214 -38.88 9.50 3.72
C PHE A 214 -40.12 10.22 4.28
N ASP A 215 -40.65 9.72 5.40
CA ASP A 215 -41.76 10.36 6.07
C ASP A 215 -41.24 11.64 6.70
N ARG A 216 -41.98 12.73 6.51
CA ARG A 216 -41.56 14.12 6.71
C ARG A 216 -41.40 14.51 8.19
N SER A 217 -41.13 13.58 9.10
CA SER A 217 -41.09 13.85 10.54
C SER A 217 -39.70 14.18 11.10
N TRP A 218 -38.61 13.90 10.39
CA TRP A 218 -37.25 14.20 10.88
C TRP A 218 -36.76 15.64 10.65
N ARG A 219 -37.68 16.58 10.41
CA ARG A 219 -37.43 18.01 10.59
C ARG A 219 -38.53 18.66 11.41
N LEU A 220 -38.58 18.37 12.70
CA LEU A 220 -39.18 19.29 13.65
C LEU A 220 -38.28 19.36 14.89
N GLY A 221 -37.20 20.13 14.78
CA GLY A 221 -36.88 21.01 15.91
C GLY A 221 -38.12 21.86 16.21
N PRO A 222 -38.35 22.28 17.46
CA PRO A 222 -39.60 22.92 17.86
C PRO A 222 -39.89 24.13 16.95
N VAL A 223 -40.94 24.01 16.13
CA VAL A 223 -41.44 25.11 15.30
C VAL A 223 -42.21 26.05 16.22
N VAL A 224 -41.52 27.08 16.69
CA VAL A 224 -42.15 28.30 17.20
C VAL A 224 -42.07 29.34 16.08
N GLY A 225 -43.23 29.72 15.55
CA GLY A 225 -43.36 30.81 14.58
C GLY A 225 -43.13 30.38 13.14
N GLY A 226 -44.18 29.88 12.49
CA GLY A 226 -44.16 29.43 11.09
C GLY A 226 -43.69 30.48 10.09
N ARG A 227 -42.43 30.38 9.67
CA ARG A 227 -41.91 30.85 8.37
C ARG A 227 -40.84 29.89 7.88
N ASP A 228 -41.04 29.35 6.68
CA ASP A 228 -40.04 28.56 5.97
C ASP A 228 -38.91 29.46 5.44
N VAL A 229 -37.66 29.03 5.66
CA VAL A 229 -36.42 29.77 5.36
C VAL A 229 -36.00 29.69 3.88
N TRP A 230 -36.82 29.08 3.00
CA TRP A 230 -36.47 28.84 1.59
C TRP A 230 -37.29 29.62 0.56
N GLN A 231 -38.02 30.65 0.98
CA GLN A 231 -38.56 31.65 0.05
C GLN A 231 -37.75 32.94 0.12
N TRP A 232 -36.63 32.98 -0.60
CA TRP A 232 -36.15 34.25 -1.16
C TRP A 232 -35.30 34.03 -2.42
N ASN A 233 -35.50 34.95 -3.36
CA ASN A 233 -34.89 35.14 -4.67
C ASN A 233 -35.39 34.26 -5.84
N ARG A 234 -36.53 34.69 -6.39
CA ARG A 234 -36.63 34.92 -7.83
C ARG A 234 -37.45 36.17 -8.11
#